data_AF-A0A5K0XQ40-F1
#
_entry.id   AF-A0A5K0XQ40-F1
#
_cell.length_a   1.000
_cell.length_b   1.000
_cell.length_c   1.000
_cell.angle_alpha   90.00
_cell.angle_beta   90.00
_cell.angle_gamma   90.00
#
_symmetry.space_group_name_H-M   'P 1'
#
loop_
_entity.id
_entity.type
_entity.pdbx_description
1 polymer ?
#
loop_
_entity_poly.entity_id
_entity_poly.type
_entity_poly.pdbx_seq_one_letter_code
_entity_poly.pdbx_strand_id
1 'polypeptide(L)'
;VWGGNPAKFLRKVTDVEIAFISQSATNYCSLARAHADENAKEFDKIEFEKVLTKRFARRDEEYDSMLGVEREVPPELVLPDNALPDKDKSAK
;
A
#
# COMPACT_ATOMS: atom_id res chain seq x y z
N VAL A 1 4.05 0.40 -30.47
CA VAL A 1 4.31 -0.94 -29.92
C VAL A 1 5.25 -1.70 -30.84
N TRP A 2 6.37 -2.15 -30.29
CA TRP A 2 7.36 -2.98 -30.97
C TRP A 2 7.47 -4.30 -30.22
N GLY A 3 7.69 -5.40 -30.94
CA GLY A 3 7.83 -6.71 -30.31
C GLY A 3 8.38 -7.75 -31.27
N GLY A 4 8.73 -8.92 -30.73
CA GLY A 4 9.37 -10.02 -31.47
C GLY A 4 10.89 -9.98 -31.43
N ASN A 5 11.52 -11.03 -31.97
CA ASN A 5 12.97 -11.14 -32.15
C ASN A 5 13.26 -11.54 -33.60
N PRO A 6 13.75 -10.62 -34.46
CA PRO A 6 14.05 -9.21 -34.19
C PRO A 6 12.78 -8.36 -34.00
N ALA A 7 12.92 -7.19 -33.36
CA ALA A 7 11.80 -6.31 -33.06
C ALA A 7 11.16 -5.76 -34.35
N LYS A 8 9.84 -5.90 -34.46
CA LYS A 8 9.03 -5.35 -35.55
C LYS A 8 7.99 -4.38 -35.01
N PHE A 9 7.67 -3.37 -35.80
CA PHE A 9 6.56 -2.46 -35.50
C PHE A 9 5.23 -3.21 -35.64
N LEU A 10 4.42 -3.23 -34.58
CA LEU A 10 3.14 -3.96 -34.55
C LEU A 10 1.94 -3.01 -34.71
N ARG A 11 1.95 -1.90 -33.96
CA ARG A 11 0.90 -0.87 -34.00
C ARG A 11 1.32 0.42 -33.33
N LYS A 12 0.57 1.50 -33.56
CA LYS A 12 0.68 2.74 -32.78
C LYS A 12 0.17 2.52 -31.34
N VAL A 13 0.75 3.26 -30.40
CA VAL A 13 0.32 3.27 -29.00
C VAL A 13 -0.94 4.15 -28.93
N THR A 14 -1.93 3.75 -28.14
CA THR A 14 -3.17 4.52 -27.97
C THR A 14 -3.01 5.55 -26.84
N ASP A 15 -3.84 6.59 -26.83
CA ASP A 15 -3.79 7.63 -25.79
C ASP A 15 -4.02 7.06 -24.38
N VAL A 16 -4.89 6.04 -24.27
CA VAL A 16 -5.14 5.33 -23.02
C VAL A 16 -3.87 4.63 -22.51
N GLU A 17 -3.10 4.01 -23.41
CA GLU A 17 -1.84 3.36 -23.03
C GLU A 17 -0.78 4.37 -22.62
N ILE A 18 -0.72 5.54 -23.27
CA ILE A 18 0.19 6.62 -22.90
C ILE A 18 -0.15 7.15 -21.49
N ALA A 19 -1.43 7.37 -21.22
CA ALA A 19 -1.90 7.76 -19.89
C ALA A 19 -1.59 6.67 -18.85
N PHE A 20 -1.83 5.40 -19.18
CA PHE A 20 -1.54 4.28 -18.30
C PHE A 20 -0.04 4.15 -17.99
N ILE A 21 0.84 4.30 -18.98
CA ILE A 21 2.30 4.27 -18.76
C ILE A 21 2.73 5.38 -17.80
N SER A 22 2.16 6.58 -17.95
CA SER A 22 2.47 7.72 -17.07
C SER A 22 1.98 7.50 -15.64
N GLN A 23 0.74 7.00 -15.47
CA GLN A 23 0.17 6.71 -14.15
C GLN A 23 0.91 5.54 -13.48
N SER A 24 1.17 4.47 -14.21
CA SER A 24 1.87 3.29 -13.70
C SER A 24 3.31 3.61 -13.28
N ALA A 25 4.00 4.51 -13.99
CA ALA A 25 5.31 4.99 -13.54
C ALA A 25 5.22 5.63 -12.14
N THR A 26 4.24 6.50 -11.92
CA THR A 26 4.02 7.14 -10.61
C THR A 26 3.68 6.09 -9.54
N ASN A 27 2.77 5.16 -9.85
CA ASN A 27 2.34 4.12 -8.92
C ASN A 27 3.46 3.14 -8.55
N TYR A 28 4.28 2.71 -9.52
CA TYR A 28 5.39 1.80 -9.23
C TYR A 28 6.53 2.52 -8.53
N CYS A 29 6.76 3.81 -8.79
CA CYS A 29 7.71 4.60 -8.02
C CYS A 29 7.27 4.77 -6.55
N SER A 30 5.98 5.03 -6.28
CA SER A 30 5.50 5.13 -4.89
C SER A 30 5.59 3.79 -4.17
N LEU A 31 5.23 2.69 -4.83
CA LEU A 31 5.36 1.34 -4.28
C LEU A 31 6.82 0.98 -3.98
N ALA A 32 7.74 1.28 -4.91
CA ALA A 32 9.16 1.01 -4.71
C ALA A 32 9.75 1.81 -3.53
N ARG A 33 9.30 3.05 -3.32
CA ARG A 33 9.69 3.85 -2.14
C ARG A 33 9.19 3.24 -0.85
N ALA A 34 7.92 2.85 -0.79
CA ALA A 34 7.38 2.17 0.39
C ALA A 34 8.15 0.88 0.73
N HIS A 35 8.51 0.08 -0.28
CA HIS A 35 9.36 -1.09 -0.08
C HIS A 35 10.77 -0.75 0.37
N ALA A 36 11.37 0.32 -0.17
CA ALA A 36 12.70 0.76 0.27
C ALA A 36 12.68 1.17 1.75
N ASP A 37 11.67 1.93 2.18
CA ASP A 37 11.51 2.37 3.55
C ASP A 37 11.25 1.19 4.51
N GLU A 38 10.42 0.22 4.10
CA GLU A 38 10.17 -1.01 4.86
C GLU A 38 11.43 -1.87 5.00
N ASN A 39 12.13 -2.12 3.89
CA ASN A 39 13.30 -2.99 3.85
C ASN A 39 14.53 -2.36 4.52
N ALA A 40 14.55 -1.04 4.70
CA ALA A 40 15.63 -0.32 5.39
C ALA A 40 15.48 -0.30 6.92
N LYS A 41 14.38 -0.84 7.48
CA LYS A 41 14.17 -0.85 8.93
C LYS A 41 15.23 -1.67 9.65
N GLU A 42 15.73 -1.14 10.76
CA GLU A 42 16.62 -1.85 11.67
C GLU A 42 15.88 -2.95 12.44
N PHE A 43 16.61 -3.95 12.90
CA PHE A 43 16.07 -5.12 13.58
C PHE A 43 15.17 -4.76 14.78
N ASP A 44 15.59 -3.82 15.62
CA ASP A 44 14.83 -3.41 16.82
C ASP A 44 13.47 -2.80 16.46
N LYS A 45 13.42 -2.02 15.37
CA LYS A 45 12.19 -1.43 14.86
C LYS A 45 11.25 -2.52 14.30
N ILE A 46 11.80 -3.49 13.58
CA ILE A 46 11.04 -4.64 13.06
C ILE A 46 10.44 -5.47 14.20
N GLU A 47 11.23 -5.81 15.23
CA GLU A 47 10.73 -6.58 16.38
C GLU A 47 9.69 -5.79 17.19
N PHE A 48 9.88 -4.48 17.37
CA PHE A 48 8.90 -3.63 18.02
C PHE A 48 7.57 -3.59 17.26
N GLU A 49 7.60 -3.38 15.94
CA GLU A 49 6.41 -3.38 15.09
C GLU A 49 5.71 -4.74 15.07
N LYS A 50 6.44 -5.86 15.07
CA LYS A 50 5.86 -7.21 15.21
C LYS A 50 5.13 -7.39 16.52
N VAL A 51 5.72 -6.95 17.63
CA VAL A 51 5.09 -7.03 18.97
C VAL A 51 3.83 -6.17 19.02
N LEU A 52 3.88 -4.95 18.47
CA LEU A 52 2.71 -4.09 18.34
C LEU A 52 1.63 -4.75 17.49
N THR A 53 1.96 -5.19 16.27
CA THR A 53 1.03 -5.85 15.36
C THR A 53 0.38 -7.06 16.03
N LYS A 54 1.15 -7.89 16.74
CA LYS A 54 0.62 -9.04 17.50
C LYS A 54 -0.30 -8.63 18.65
N ARG A 55 -0.03 -7.51 19.33
CA ARG A 55 -0.85 -6.96 20.42
C ARG A 55 -2.19 -6.44 19.90
N PHE A 56 -2.20 -5.82 18.73
CA PHE A 56 -3.41 -5.23 18.14
C PHE A 56 -4.20 -6.23 17.28
N ALA A 57 -3.55 -7.16 16.58
CA ALA A 57 -4.23 -8.16 15.72
C ALA A 57 -4.97 -9.27 16.50
N ARG A 58 -4.66 -9.47 17.78
CA ARG A 58 -5.30 -10.51 18.63
C ARG A 58 -6.42 -9.98 19.54
N ARG A 59 -6.72 -8.68 19.55
CA ARG A 59 -7.70 -8.11 20.47
C ARG A 59 -9.09 -8.14 19.86
N ASP A 60 -9.96 -8.89 20.52
CA ASP A 60 -11.36 -9.10 20.19
C ASP A 60 -12.12 -7.76 20.31
N GLU A 61 -12.69 -7.28 19.20
CA GLU A 61 -13.48 -6.03 19.14
C GLU A 61 -14.63 -6.03 20.15
N GLU A 62 -15.18 -7.20 20.46
CA GLU A 62 -16.29 -7.38 21.39
C GLU A 62 -15.85 -7.12 22.85
N TYR A 63 -14.61 -7.48 23.21
CA TYR A 63 -14.06 -7.28 24.56
C TYR A 63 -13.69 -5.82 24.83
N ASP A 64 -13.10 -5.12 23.86
CA ASP A 64 -12.76 -3.69 23.98
C ASP A 64 -14.03 -2.81 23.98
N SER A 65 -15.11 -3.23 23.30
CA SER A 65 -16.43 -2.57 23.33
C SER A 65 -17.13 -2.69 24.68
N MET A 66 -17.10 -3.86 25.32
CA MET A 66 -17.65 -4.05 26.68
C MET A 66 -16.94 -3.22 27.75
N LEU A 67 -15.67 -2.88 27.53
CA LEU A 67 -14.85 -2.06 28.42
C LEU A 67 -14.92 -0.56 28.11
N GLY A 68 -15.62 -0.14 27.05
CA GLY A 68 -15.78 1.27 26.67
C GLY A 68 -14.47 1.96 26.27
N VAL A 69 -13.49 1.20 25.78
CA VAL A 69 -12.18 1.75 25.41
C VAL A 69 -12.19 2.13 23.94
N GLU A 70 -12.36 3.41 23.63
CA GLU A 70 -12.04 3.95 22.30
C GLU A 70 -10.51 3.97 22.14
N ARG A 71 -9.97 3.21 21.17
CA ARG A 71 -8.53 3.20 20.87
C ARG A 71 -8.25 3.81 19.51
N GLU A 72 -7.36 4.79 19.49
CA GLU A 72 -6.69 5.25 18.27
C GLU A 72 -5.61 4.23 17.87
N VAL A 73 -5.49 3.96 16.56
CA VAL A 73 -4.39 3.15 16.02
C VAL A 73 -3.09 3.91 16.27
N PRO A 74 -2.07 3.30 16.91
CA PRO A 74 -0.79 3.97 17.13
C PRO A 74 -0.24 4.53 15.82
N PRO A 75 0.31 5.76 15.79
CA PRO A 75 0.83 6.40 14.58
C PRO A 75 1.81 5.52 13.81
N GLU A 76 2.52 4.64 14.51
CA GLU A 76 3.52 3.71 13.96
C GLU A 76 2.90 2.56 13.15
N LEU A 77 1.59 2.31 13.27
CA LEU A 77 0.83 1.28 12.54
C LEU A 77 -0.13 1.87 11.50
N VAL A 78 -0.19 3.19 11.37
CA VAL A 78 -1.01 3.85 10.35
C VAL A 78 -0.36 3.58 8.99
N LEU A 79 -1.07 2.82 8.16
CA LEU A 79 -0.64 2.59 6.79
C LEU A 79 -0.61 3.92 6.02
N PRO A 80 0.42 4.18 5.20
CA PRO A 80 0.43 5.35 4.34
C PRO A 80 -0.81 5.35 3.44
N ASP A 81 -1.37 6.53 3.16
CA ASP A 81 -2.64 6.71 2.42
C ASP A 81 -2.69 5.95 1.08
N ASN A 82 -1.53 5.69 0.48
CA ASN A 82 -1.39 4.93 -0.77
C ASN A 82 -1.66 3.41 -0.64
N ALA A 83 -1.70 2.87 0.58
CA ALA A 83 -1.95 1.46 0.89
C ALA A 83 -3.37 1.21 1.44
N LEU A 84 -4.14 2.28 1.69
CA LEU A 84 -5.55 2.16 2.01
C LEU A 84 -6.31 1.92 0.69
N PRO A 85 -7.19 0.91 0.61
CA PRO A 85 -8.09 0.81 -0.54
C PRO A 85 -8.90 2.11 -0.60
N ASP A 86 -9.00 2.71 -1.79
CA ASP A 86 -9.90 3.84 -2.04
C ASP A 86 -11.26 3.46 -1.44
N LYS A 87 -11.61 4.05 -0.29
CA LYS A 87 -12.93 3.83 0.27
C LYS A 87 -13.88 4.48 -0.70
N ASP A 88 -14.56 3.62 -1.45
CA ASP A 88 -15.53 3.98 -2.45
C ASP A 88 -16.38 5.14 -1.95
N LYS A 89 -16.42 6.18 -2.77
CA LYS A 89 -17.41 7.24 -2.73
C LYS A 89 -18.78 6.63 -3.02
N SER A 90 -19.34 5.84 -2.09
CA SER A 90 -20.74 5.43 -2.10
C SER A 90 -21.46 6.06 -0.90
N ALA A 91 -21.62 7.38 -0.97
CA ALA A 91 -22.66 8.07 -0.25
C ALA A 91 -23.20 9.16 -1.19
N LYS A 92 -24.19 8.77 -1.99
CA LYS A 92 -25.12 9.67 -2.63
C LYS A 92 -26.52 9.16 -2.37
#